data_AF-A0A7Y2H7Y9-F1
#
_entry.id   AF-A0A7Y2H7Y9-F1
#
_cell.length_a   1.000
_cell.length_b   1.000
_cell.length_c   1.000
_cell.angle_alpha   90.00
_cell.angle_beta   90.00
_cell.angle_gamma   90.00
#
_symmetry.space_group_name_H-M   'P 1'
#
loop_
_entity.id
_entity.type
_entity.pdbx_description
1 polymer ?
#
loop_
_entity_poly.entity_id
_entity_poly.type
_entity_poly.pdbx_seq_one_letter_code
_entity_poly.pdbx_strand_id
1 'polypeptide(L)'
;MTEEDTKPTWVQKLQKRWGVSAIRVFIILIVFACTGFTIMFLKKPVVAYFTGDGSQPLLFSILYYILILPVYNIFLLIYGFIFGQFKFFWEFEKRFFKRMFRIKS
;
A
#
# COMPACT_ATOMS: atom_id res chain seq x y z
N MET A 1 -14.83 12.10 -40.26
CA MET A 1 -15.26 11.66 -38.91
C MET A 1 -14.06 10.95 -38.29
N THR A 2 -13.17 11.69 -37.64
CA THR A 2 -11.95 11.09 -37.07
C THR A 2 -12.35 10.31 -35.82
N GLU A 3 -12.27 8.98 -35.89
CA GLU A 3 -12.18 8.18 -34.68
C GLU A 3 -10.89 8.59 -33.99
N GLU A 4 -10.98 9.49 -33.01
CA GLU A 4 -9.91 9.66 -32.04
C GLU A 4 -9.74 8.30 -31.36
N ASP A 5 -8.69 7.58 -31.76
CA ASP A 5 -8.10 6.49 -31.00
C ASP A 5 -7.65 7.05 -29.64
N THR A 6 -8.61 7.24 -28.73
CA THR A 6 -8.34 7.61 -27.35
C THR A 6 -7.70 6.40 -26.69
N LYS A 7 -6.37 6.30 -26.86
CA LYS A 7 -5.54 5.33 -26.15
C LYS A 7 -5.95 5.40 -24.68
N PRO A 8 -6.40 4.29 -24.08
CA PRO A 8 -6.97 4.34 -22.76
C PRO A 8 -5.94 4.90 -21.79
N THR A 9 -6.28 6.02 -21.16
CA THR A 9 -5.41 6.71 -20.21
C THR A 9 -5.03 5.73 -19.11
N TRP A 10 -3.84 5.86 -18.53
CA TRP A 10 -3.39 4.97 -17.44
C TRP A 10 -4.41 4.89 -16.28
N VAL A 11 -5.08 6.01 -15.98
CA VAL A 11 -6.20 6.08 -15.02
C VAL A 11 -7.34 5.15 -15.43
N GLN A 12 -7.77 5.16 -16.70
CA GLN A 12 -8.84 4.28 -17.20
C GLN A 12 -8.47 2.80 -17.11
N LYS A 13 -7.20 2.44 -17.34
CA LYS A 13 -6.70 1.08 -17.14
C LYS A 13 -6.80 0.66 -15.67
N LEU A 14 -6.44 1.54 -14.74
CA LEU A 14 -6.55 1.29 -13.29
C LEU A 14 -8.00 1.19 -12.83
N GLN A 15 -8.87 2.10 -13.31
CA GLN A 15 -10.30 2.06 -13.04
C GLN A 15 -10.91 0.73 -13.47
N LYS A 16 -10.60 0.25 -14.68
CA LYS A 16 -11.08 -1.04 -15.18
C LYS A 16 -10.51 -2.23 -14.40
N ARG A 17 -9.23 -2.16 -14.01
CA ARG A 17 -8.56 -3.23 -13.25
C ARG A 17 -9.05 -3.35 -11.81
N TRP A 18 -9.38 -2.24 -11.18
CA TRP A 18 -9.80 -2.19 -9.78
C TRP A 18 -11.32 -2.06 -9.61
N GLY A 19 -12.06 -1.78 -10.69
CA GLY A 19 -13.52 -1.63 -10.67
C GLY A 19 -13.99 -0.39 -9.92
N VAL A 20 -13.21 0.70 -9.95
CA VAL A 20 -13.50 1.94 -9.18
C VAL A 20 -13.55 3.18 -10.08
N SER A 21 -14.26 4.21 -9.63
CA SER A 21 -14.32 5.50 -10.32
C SER A 21 -12.97 6.24 -10.29
N ALA A 22 -12.77 7.19 -11.20
CA ALA A 22 -11.51 7.93 -11.35
C ALA A 22 -11.14 8.69 -10.07
N ILE A 23 -12.14 9.28 -9.41
CA ILE A 23 -12.01 9.98 -8.12
C ILE A 23 -11.49 9.04 -7.03
N ARG A 24 -11.98 7.79 -6.99
CA ARG A 24 -11.50 6.79 -6.02
C ARG A 24 -10.06 6.40 -6.30
N VAL A 25 -9.67 6.22 -7.56
CA VAL A 25 -8.27 5.96 -7.94
C VAL A 25 -7.36 7.08 -7.44
N PHE A 26 -7.77 8.33 -7.59
CA PHE A 26 -7.01 9.48 -7.11
C PHE A 26 -6.85 9.49 -5.58
N ILE A 27 -7.94 9.25 -4.84
CA ILE A 27 -7.89 9.11 -3.38
C ILE A 27 -6.96 7.97 -2.98
N ILE A 28 -7.05 6.81 -3.64
CA ILE A 28 -6.20 5.65 -3.38
C ILE A 28 -4.71 6.01 -3.59
N LEU A 29 -4.38 6.71 -4.69
CA LEU A 29 -3.02 7.16 -4.96
C LEU A 29 -2.49 8.12 -3.90
N ILE A 30 -3.32 9.05 -3.42
CA ILE A 30 -2.97 9.95 -2.31
C ILE A 30 -2.69 9.15 -1.04
N VAL A 31 -3.58 8.20 -0.71
CA VAL A 31 -3.41 7.33 0.46
C VAL A 31 -2.11 6.52 0.35
N PHE A 32 -1.80 5.96 -0.82
CA PHE A 32 -0.53 5.27 -1.07
C PHE A 32 0.69 6.19 -0.91
N ALA A 33 0.61 7.43 -1.38
CA ALA A 33 1.68 8.41 -1.20
C ALA A 33 1.88 8.78 0.28
N CYS A 34 0.80 9.07 1.01
CA CYS A 34 0.84 9.39 2.45
C CYS A 34 1.36 8.23 3.29
N THR A 35 0.86 7.01 3.05
CA THR A 35 1.32 5.80 3.75
C THR A 35 2.78 5.49 3.44
N GLY A 36 3.20 5.61 2.18
CA GLY A 36 4.60 5.45 1.77
C GLY A 36 5.53 6.45 2.45
N PHE A 37 5.13 7.73 2.50
CA PHE A 37 5.88 8.78 3.17
C PHE A 37 6.00 8.53 4.69
N THR A 38 4.89 8.16 5.33
CA THR A 38 4.84 7.86 6.77
C THR A 38 5.86 6.77 7.14
N ILE A 39 5.95 5.71 6.33
CA ILE A 39 6.84 4.59 6.64
C ILE A 39 8.29 4.87 6.28
N MET A 40 8.55 5.65 5.23
CA MET A 40 9.90 6.17 5.00
C MET A 40 10.38 7.02 6.18
N PHE A 41 9.49 7.81 6.77
CA PHE A 41 9.79 8.61 7.95
C PHE A 41 10.01 7.72 9.19
N LEU A 42 9.26 6.62 9.33
CA LEU A 42 9.41 5.66 10.44
C LEU A 42 10.69 4.82 10.35
N LYS A 43 11.19 4.54 9.14
CA LYS A 43 12.46 3.83 8.92
C LYS A 43 13.65 4.60 9.51
N LYS A 44 13.67 5.93 9.38
CA LYS A 44 14.79 6.76 9.83
C LYS A 44 15.07 6.68 11.33
N PRO A 45 14.10 6.92 12.25
CA PRO A 45 14.33 6.81 13.68
C PRO A 45 14.59 5.36 14.10
N VAL A 46 13.96 4.38 13.45
CA VAL A 46 14.21 2.97 13.76
C VAL A 46 15.65 2.60 13.43
N VAL A 47 16.14 2.92 12.23
CA VAL A 47 17.54 2.62 11.85
C VAL A 47 18.53 3.43 12.69
N ALA A 48 18.23 4.69 13.00
CA ALA A 48 19.08 5.54 13.84
C ALA A 48 19.15 5.04 15.29
N TYR A 49 18.03 4.60 15.87
CA TYR A 49 17.97 4.04 17.23
C TYR A 49 18.80 2.75 17.35
N PHE A 50 18.79 1.92 16.31
CA PHE A 50 19.50 0.63 16.32
C PHE A 50 20.98 0.69 15.93
N THR A 51 21.45 1.77 15.27
CA THR A 51 22.87 1.90 14.89
C THR A 51 23.75 2.38 16.06
N GLY A 52 23.16 2.82 17.16
CA GLY A 52 23.87 3.27 18.38
C GLY A 52 24.52 2.14 19.20
N ASP A 53 23.92 0.95 19.21
CA ASP A 53 24.32 -0.14 20.11
C ASP A 53 24.84 -1.37 19.35
N GLY A 54 25.94 -1.21 18.60
CA GLY A 54 26.99 -2.23 18.31
C GLY A 54 26.63 -3.67 17.85
N SER A 55 25.37 -4.04 17.66
CA SER A 55 24.92 -5.38 17.34
C SER A 55 23.62 -5.26 16.57
N GLN A 56 23.72 -5.26 15.25
CA GLN A 56 22.59 -5.38 14.34
C GLN A 56 22.01 -6.80 14.52
N PRO A 57 20.95 -7.02 15.32
CA PRO A 57 20.38 -8.34 15.38
C PRO A 57 19.67 -8.47 14.03
N LEU A 58 20.24 -9.23 13.09
CA LEU A 58 19.60 -9.49 11.80
C LEU A 58 18.15 -9.94 11.99
N LEU A 59 17.87 -10.66 13.10
CA LEU A 59 16.54 -11.00 13.58
C LEU A 59 15.62 -9.79 13.79
N PHE A 60 16.10 -8.69 14.36
CA PHE A 60 15.31 -7.46 14.54
C PHE A 60 15.04 -6.75 13.22
N SER A 61 16.02 -6.68 12.31
CA SER A 61 15.80 -6.14 10.96
C SER A 61 14.78 -6.97 10.18
N ILE A 62 14.89 -8.30 10.23
CA ILE A 62 13.94 -9.23 9.62
C ILE A 62 12.55 -9.05 10.24
N LEU A 63 12.47 -8.98 11.56
CA LEU A 63 11.21 -8.74 12.28
C LEU A 63 10.61 -7.39 11.90
N TYR A 64 11.41 -6.34 11.74
CA TYR A 64 10.96 -5.03 11.26
C TYR A 64 10.36 -5.12 9.86
N TYR A 65 11.00 -5.79 8.89
CA TYR A 65 10.42 -5.97 7.55
C TYR A 65 9.15 -6.84 7.56
N ILE A 66 9.05 -7.80 8.48
CA ILE A 66 7.84 -8.61 8.66
C ILE A 66 6.72 -7.77 9.29
N LEU A 67 7.04 -6.90 10.26
CA LEU A 67 6.07 -6.10 11.01
C LEU A 67 5.64 -4.84 10.27
N ILE A 68 6.51 -4.28 9.42
CA ILE A 68 6.16 -3.11 8.61
C ILE A 68 5.02 -3.44 7.64
N LEU A 69 4.96 -4.68 7.16
CA LEU A 69 3.93 -5.16 6.24
C LEU A 69 2.51 -5.08 6.84
N PRO A 70 2.18 -5.68 8.00
CA PRO A 70 0.87 -5.49 8.63
C PRO A 70 0.64 -4.05 9.07
N VAL A 71 1.67 -3.29 9.45
CA VAL A 71 1.53 -1.85 9.76
C VAL A 71 1.07 -1.07 8.53
N TYR A 72 1.63 -1.30 7.34
CA TYR A 72 1.17 -0.72 6.08
C TYR A 72 -0.32 -1.00 5.85
N ASN A 73 -0.76 -2.25 6.06
CA ASN A 73 -2.16 -2.62 5.88
C ASN A 73 -3.09 -1.91 6.85
N ILE A 74 -2.71 -1.80 8.13
CA ILE A 74 -3.48 -1.05 9.13
C ILE A 74 -3.61 0.42 8.70
N PHE A 75 -2.53 1.06 8.26
CA PHE A 75 -2.61 2.42 7.75
C PHE A 75 -3.52 2.53 6.53
N LEU A 76 -3.41 1.62 5.55
CA LEU A 76 -4.30 1.58 4.39
C LEU A 76 -5.78 1.48 4.80
N LEU A 77 -6.09 0.69 5.83
CA LEU A 77 -7.45 0.58 6.38
C LEU A 77 -7.90 1.85 7.12
N ILE A 78 -7.02 2.48 7.90
CA ILE A 78 -7.31 3.75 8.60
C ILE A 78 -7.61 4.85 7.58
N TYR A 79 -6.73 5.04 6.59
CA TYR A 79 -6.96 6.02 5.53
C TYR A 79 -8.21 5.65 4.70
N GLY A 80 -8.40 4.36 4.39
CA GLY A 80 -9.62 3.87 3.76
C GLY A 80 -10.87 4.20 4.56
N PHE A 81 -10.81 4.14 5.89
CA PHE A 81 -11.89 4.53 6.78
C PHE A 81 -12.15 6.04 6.74
N ILE A 82 -11.10 6.86 6.82
CA ILE A 82 -11.20 8.34 6.73
C ILE A 82 -11.87 8.80 5.44
N PHE A 83 -11.56 8.15 4.31
CA PHE A 83 -12.13 8.49 3.00
C PHE A 83 -13.41 7.71 2.64
N GLY A 84 -13.97 6.89 3.54
CA GLY A 84 -15.17 6.08 3.28
C GLY A 84 -14.98 4.95 2.25
N GLN A 85 -13.73 4.57 1.95
CA GLN A 85 -13.35 3.48 1.05
C GLN A 85 -12.88 2.21 1.80
N PHE A 86 -13.17 2.06 3.10
CA PHE A 86 -12.73 0.92 3.92
C PHE A 86 -12.99 -0.44 3.28
N LYS A 87 -14.21 -0.68 2.77
CA LYS A 87 -14.59 -1.93 2.10
C LYS A 87 -13.72 -2.22 0.87
N PHE A 88 -13.35 -1.19 0.11
CA PHE A 88 -12.48 -1.35 -1.05
C PHE A 88 -11.07 -1.77 -0.63
N PHE A 89 -10.48 -1.08 0.36
CA PHE A 89 -9.15 -1.40 0.87
C PHE A 89 -9.11 -2.77 1.55
N TRP A 90 -10.16 -3.15 2.27
CA TRP A 90 -10.28 -4.47 2.88
C TRP A 90 -10.33 -5.60 1.85
N GLU A 91 -11.12 -5.43 0.78
CA GLU A 91 -11.14 -6.39 -0.33
C GLU A 91 -9.84 -6.40 -1.14
N PHE A 92 -9.20 -5.24 -1.29
CA PHE A 92 -7.89 -5.11 -1.92
C PHE A 92 -6.81 -5.84 -1.12
N GLU A 93 -6.72 -5.60 0.19
CA GLU A 93 -5.81 -6.26 1.12
C GLU A 93 -6.06 -7.76 1.12
N LYS A 94 -7.30 -8.22 1.28
CA LYS A 94 -7.64 -9.64 1.20
C LYS A 94 -7.18 -10.28 -0.11
N ARG A 95 -7.36 -9.62 -1.26
CA ARG A 95 -6.88 -10.12 -2.55
C ARG A 95 -5.36 -10.19 -2.60
N PHE A 96 -4.67 -9.22 -2.00
CA PHE A 96 -3.21 -9.18 -1.91
C PHE A 96 -2.67 -10.29 -1.00
N PHE A 97 -3.22 -10.41 0.21
CA PHE A 97 -2.92 -11.47 1.17
C PHE A 97 -3.24 -12.84 0.59
N LYS A 98 -4.41 -13.01 -0.03
CA LYS A 98 -4.77 -14.25 -0.72
C LYS A 98 -3.76 -14.59 -1.83
N ARG A 99 -3.15 -13.63 -2.52
CA ARG A 99 -2.08 -13.95 -3.50
C ARG A 99 -0.76 -14.31 -2.83
N MET A 100 -0.37 -13.64 -1.74
CA MET A 100 0.86 -13.95 -1.02
C MET A 100 0.79 -15.29 -0.28
N PHE A 101 -0.34 -15.61 0.35
CA PHE A 101 -0.52 -16.83 1.13
C PHE A 101 -1.06 -18.02 0.31
N ARG A 102 -1.74 -17.79 -0.83
CA ARG A 102 -2.12 -18.85 -1.78
C ARG A 102 -0.97 -19.14 -2.75
N ILE A 103 0.18 -19.50 -2.18
CA ILE A 103 1.33 -20.09 -2.89
C ILE A 103 1.56 -21.54 -2.40
N LYS A 104 0.58 -22.16 -1.73
CA LYS A 104 0.56 -23.63 -1.55
C LYS A 104 -0.84 -24.14 -1.20
N SER A 105 -1.55 -24.66 -2.20
CA SER A 105 -2.46 -25.81 -2.05
C SER A 105 -2.77 -26.37 -3.42
#